data_AF-A0A1D6DVY8-F1
#
_entry.id   AF-A0A1D6DVY8-F1
#
_cell.length_a   1.000
_cell.length_b   1.000
_cell.length_c   1.000
_cell.angle_alpha   90.00
_cell.angle_beta   90.00
_cell.angle_gamma   90.00
#
_symmetry.space_group_name_H-M   'P 1'
#
loop_
_entity.id
_entity.type
_entity.pdbx_description
1 polymer ?
#
loop_
_entity_poly.entity_id
_entity_poly.type
_entity_poly.pdbx_seq_one_letter_code
_entity_poly.pdbx_strand_id
1 'polypeptide(L)'
;MEMLDAHNELVKAFRCARERIEQTHNSEITLRLLGCNTRHDVQYNLPSSGEIAAIIVGDYSSAQYTYDVLVHAKKHGLKRVSHLHPCYMALQYPLLFPYGEHGFHLGIRYADDDVNERTKRRYTTMLEFVRYHTHYRLRDANPYTCYGRLSDQIGVDAYSTVEASRLQFIADHQKDLRYETVQGVSDAIDKGLVSADSVGSRMIVPSSFTGGRRYHVMNYQDAMAICRVFGPPDLFVTFTCNTKWKEIADAIRFETGQQPCDRSDVIVRVFHMKVDEFITDIREGKTFGPVLAALYTVEFQKRGLPHIHCLVWLANRSSDFDASTIDGFICAEVPDFRTDPLGYALVDEFMMHGPCGQHNKRCPCMKNDKCSKNYPKSFQAETIVDDFGFMIYKRRDDDRYIVKNGIKLDNRSVVPYNMALLKKYCAHINVEWCNKSNMIKYLFKYVTKGSDRAKVYFEVTAKTANASPEPQVAPRNEIQEYIDARYLSICEAIWRIFEFDIHFRIPAVERLVVHLPNNNYVRYEPGITLASLLESPAAKSSMLTEWFNTNMAEVLIGSLMIGNCSDRLCVRVSRMWEFYDPQDESNLLHADMVLIDEEVRNLLTTWTLI
;
A
#
# COMPACT_ATOMS: atom_id res chain seq x y z
N MET A 1 2.62 -24.50 31.53
CA MET A 1 1.44 -25.33 31.18
C MET A 1 0.40 -25.30 32.29
N GLU A 2 0.77 -25.53 33.55
CA GLU A 2 -0.18 -25.42 34.69
C GLU A 2 -0.94 -24.08 34.75
N MET A 3 -0.27 -22.96 34.45
CA MET A 3 -0.92 -21.64 34.39
C MET A 3 -2.06 -21.59 33.36
N LEU A 4 -1.85 -22.11 32.14
CA LEU A 4 -2.90 -22.17 31.11
C LEU A 4 -4.04 -23.09 31.55
N ASP A 5 -3.71 -24.19 32.21
CA ASP A 5 -4.71 -25.15 32.71
C ASP A 5 -5.51 -24.57 33.88
N ALA A 6 -4.95 -23.65 34.65
CA ALA A 6 -5.64 -22.98 35.74
C ALA A 6 -6.55 -21.86 35.23
N HIS A 7 -6.09 -21.07 34.26
CA HIS A 7 -6.68 -19.77 33.94
C HIS A 7 -7.34 -19.66 32.55
N ASN A 8 -7.00 -20.53 31.59
CA ASN A 8 -7.51 -20.43 30.23
C ASN A 8 -8.63 -21.46 29.99
N GLU A 9 -9.88 -21.00 30.00
CA GLU A 9 -11.04 -21.86 29.72
C GLU A 9 -11.01 -22.48 28.31
N LEU A 10 -10.39 -21.82 27.33
CA LEU A 10 -10.22 -22.36 25.98
C LEU A 10 -9.22 -23.53 25.99
N VAL A 11 -8.13 -23.44 26.76
CA VAL A 11 -7.15 -24.53 26.87
C VAL A 11 -7.74 -25.74 27.59
N LYS A 12 -8.51 -25.52 28.68
CA LYS A 12 -9.26 -26.58 29.37
C LYS A 12 -10.18 -27.32 28.39
N ALA A 13 -10.86 -26.58 27.53
CA ALA A 13 -11.72 -27.13 26.49
C ALA A 13 -10.97 -27.97 25.45
N PHE A 14 -9.81 -27.50 24.96
CA PHE A 14 -8.98 -28.28 24.02
C PHE A 14 -8.50 -29.60 24.64
N ARG A 15 -8.10 -29.58 25.92
CA ARG A 15 -7.63 -30.80 26.62
C ARG A 15 -8.74 -31.79 26.89
N CYS A 16 -9.90 -31.33 27.38
CA CYS A 16 -11.08 -32.18 27.56
C CYS A 16 -11.46 -32.89 26.26
N ALA A 17 -11.31 -32.20 25.13
CA ALA A 17 -11.56 -32.78 23.83
C ALA A 17 -10.53 -33.83 23.41
N ARG A 18 -9.22 -33.56 23.60
CA ARG A 18 -8.14 -34.53 23.38
C ARG A 18 -8.36 -35.80 24.21
N GLU A 19 -8.66 -35.65 25.50
CA GLU A 19 -8.88 -36.78 26.42
C GLU A 19 -10.07 -37.64 26.00
N ARG A 20 -11.16 -37.02 25.51
CA ARG A 20 -12.31 -37.76 24.97
C ARG A 20 -11.97 -38.51 23.68
N ILE A 21 -11.14 -37.94 22.81
CA ILE A 21 -10.66 -38.60 21.57
C ILE A 21 -9.81 -39.82 21.91
N GLU A 22 -8.90 -39.68 22.88
CA GLU A 22 -8.05 -40.79 23.36
C GLU A 22 -8.86 -41.91 24.03
N GLN A 23 -9.97 -41.58 24.72
CA GLN A 23 -10.84 -42.56 25.38
C GLN A 23 -11.84 -43.26 24.45
N THR A 24 -12.25 -42.61 23.35
CA THR A 24 -13.24 -43.16 22.42
C THR A 24 -12.64 -43.28 21.03
N HIS A 25 -11.92 -44.38 20.79
CA HIS A 25 -11.23 -44.73 19.53
C HIS A 25 -12.05 -44.63 18.21
N ASN A 26 -13.32 -44.20 18.24
CA ASN A 26 -14.17 -44.03 17.05
C ASN A 26 -15.44 -43.15 17.29
N SER A 27 -15.43 -42.14 18.17
CA SER A 27 -16.61 -41.28 18.39
C SER A 27 -16.49 -39.88 17.78
N GLU A 28 -17.50 -39.47 17.00
CA GLU A 28 -17.67 -38.10 16.46
C GLU A 28 -18.09 -37.09 17.56
N ILE A 29 -17.29 -36.03 17.74
CA ILE A 29 -17.44 -34.95 18.74
C ILE A 29 -17.83 -33.63 18.03
N THR A 30 -18.49 -32.69 18.75
CA THR A 30 -18.98 -31.40 18.23
C THR A 30 -18.57 -30.24 19.12
N LEU A 31 -18.06 -29.14 18.54
CA LEU A 31 -17.84 -27.86 19.23
C LEU A 31 -19.03 -26.93 18.97
N ARG A 32 -19.43 -26.12 19.95
CA ARG A 32 -20.39 -25.03 19.73
C ARG A 32 -20.07 -23.90 20.69
N LEU A 33 -19.62 -22.76 20.17
CA LEU A 33 -19.61 -21.52 20.94
C LEU A 33 -21.06 -21.04 21.04
N LEU A 34 -21.65 -21.14 22.23
CA LEU A 34 -22.96 -20.58 22.52
C LEU A 34 -22.77 -19.19 23.10
N GLY A 35 -23.40 -18.19 22.47
CA GLY A 35 -23.63 -16.88 23.06
C GLY A 35 -22.48 -15.88 22.92
N CYS A 36 -22.62 -14.97 21.98
CA CYS A 36 -22.34 -13.55 22.15
C CYS A 36 -22.96 -12.84 20.94
N ASN A 37 -24.08 -12.17 21.17
CA ASN A 37 -24.70 -11.35 20.13
C ASN A 37 -23.70 -10.23 19.82
N THR A 38 -23.26 -10.08 18.58
CA THR A 38 -22.13 -9.20 18.21
C THR A 38 -22.34 -7.75 18.61
N ARG A 39 -23.56 -7.34 18.96
CA ARG A 39 -23.94 -5.96 19.31
C ARG A 39 -24.24 -5.72 20.81
N HIS A 40 -24.22 -6.74 21.67
CA HIS A 40 -24.64 -6.57 23.07
C HIS A 40 -23.45 -6.47 24.02
N ASP A 41 -23.54 -5.50 24.94
CA ASP A 41 -22.64 -5.33 26.08
C ASP A 41 -22.45 -6.64 26.86
N VAL A 42 -21.26 -6.75 27.44
CA VAL A 42 -20.61 -7.81 28.23
C VAL A 42 -21.51 -8.40 29.34
N GLN A 43 -22.62 -9.05 28.98
CA GLN A 43 -23.54 -9.68 29.94
C GLN A 43 -23.48 -11.22 29.91
N TYR A 44 -22.64 -11.81 29.06
CA TYR A 44 -22.37 -13.24 29.00
C TYR A 44 -20.87 -13.50 29.20
N ASN A 45 -20.54 -14.26 30.25
CA ASN A 45 -19.16 -14.57 30.66
C ASN A 45 -18.42 -15.43 29.61
N LEU A 46 -17.09 -15.46 29.70
CA LEU A 46 -16.26 -16.48 29.06
C LEU A 46 -16.87 -17.88 29.31
N PRO A 47 -16.90 -18.78 28.31
CA PRO A 47 -17.57 -20.07 28.45
C PRO A 47 -17.00 -20.85 29.63
N SER A 48 -17.88 -21.41 30.46
CA SER A 48 -17.46 -22.18 31.63
C SER A 48 -16.98 -23.58 31.25
N SER A 49 -16.06 -24.17 32.03
CA SER A 49 -15.50 -25.49 31.75
C SER A 49 -16.61 -26.53 31.51
N GLY A 50 -16.72 -27.02 30.28
CA GLY A 50 -17.78 -27.94 29.83
C GLY A 50 -18.57 -27.45 28.60
N GLU A 51 -18.51 -26.17 28.25
CA GLU A 51 -19.26 -25.55 27.14
C GLU A 51 -18.44 -25.39 25.84
N ILE A 52 -17.19 -25.83 25.82
CA ILE A 52 -16.35 -25.87 24.62
C ILE A 52 -15.64 -27.24 24.57
N ALA A 53 -15.72 -27.95 23.44
CA ALA A 53 -15.05 -29.23 23.21
C ALA A 53 -14.70 -29.39 21.72
N ALA A 54 -13.43 -29.61 21.36
CA ALA A 54 -12.85 -29.43 20.01
C ALA A 54 -12.48 -30.71 19.19
N ILE A 55 -12.20 -30.50 17.88
CA ILE A 55 -11.42 -31.29 16.88
C ILE A 55 -12.22 -32.06 15.76
N ILE A 56 -11.56 -32.20 14.58
CA ILE A 56 -11.94 -32.11 13.13
C ILE A 56 -11.78 -33.45 12.35
N VAL A 57 -12.52 -33.69 11.23
CA VAL A 57 -12.06 -34.05 9.82
C VAL A 57 -13.22 -33.90 8.78
N GLY A 58 -12.98 -33.27 7.61
CA GLY A 58 -13.78 -33.49 6.36
C GLY A 58 -14.12 -32.26 5.47
N ASP A 59 -13.94 -32.40 4.14
CA ASP A 59 -13.81 -31.39 3.06
C ASP A 59 -14.95 -30.38 2.81
N TYR A 60 -14.62 -29.15 2.38
CA TYR A 60 -15.57 -28.19 1.78
C TYR A 60 -14.99 -27.23 0.72
N SER A 61 -15.89 -26.78 -0.17
CA SER A 61 -15.69 -26.02 -1.41
C SER A 61 -15.61 -24.49 -1.26
N SER A 62 -14.89 -23.87 -2.20
CA SER A 62 -14.33 -22.51 -2.27
C SER A 62 -15.28 -21.31 -2.50
N ALA A 63 -16.57 -21.38 -2.14
CA ALA A 63 -17.54 -20.36 -2.58
C ALA A 63 -17.75 -19.15 -1.64
N GLN A 64 -17.04 -19.04 -0.51
CA GLN A 64 -17.14 -17.89 0.40
C GLN A 64 -15.74 -17.43 0.87
N TYR A 65 -15.46 -16.12 0.74
CA TYR A 65 -14.19 -15.48 1.13
C TYR A 65 -14.01 -15.46 2.64
N THR A 66 -13.23 -16.37 3.22
CA THR A 66 -13.31 -16.62 4.66
C THR A 66 -11.97 -17.05 5.28
N TYR A 67 -11.54 -16.34 6.35
CA TYR A 67 -10.39 -16.66 7.21
C TYR A 67 -10.91 -17.33 8.49
N ASP A 68 -10.84 -18.66 8.62
CA ASP A 68 -11.76 -19.36 9.51
C ASP A 68 -11.11 -20.28 10.55
N VAL A 69 -11.59 -20.14 11.78
CA VAL A 69 -11.62 -21.21 12.78
C VAL A 69 -12.96 -21.96 12.59
N LEU A 70 -12.88 -23.24 12.28
CA LEU A 70 -14.03 -24.07 11.91
C LEU A 70 -14.38 -25.08 13.02
N VAL A 71 -15.68 -25.33 13.20
CA VAL A 71 -16.27 -26.02 14.34
C VAL A 71 -17.39 -26.96 13.87
N HIS A 72 -17.20 -28.27 13.86
CA HIS A 72 -18.20 -29.23 13.33
C HIS A 72 -19.34 -29.54 14.32
N ALA A 73 -20.59 -29.62 13.84
CA ALA A 73 -21.77 -30.02 14.61
C ALA A 73 -22.48 -31.27 14.05
N LYS A 74 -22.67 -32.30 14.90
CA LYS A 74 -23.16 -33.67 14.60
C LYS A 74 -24.53 -33.77 13.92
N LYS A 75 -25.29 -32.68 13.82
CA LYS A 75 -26.56 -32.60 13.09
C LYS A 75 -26.62 -31.48 12.03
N HIS A 76 -25.60 -30.62 11.94
CA HIS A 76 -25.66 -29.38 11.17
C HIS A 76 -24.37 -29.00 10.42
N GLY A 77 -23.37 -29.88 10.35
CA GLY A 77 -22.13 -29.64 9.58
C GLY A 77 -21.15 -28.67 10.24
N LEU A 78 -20.12 -28.25 9.47
CA LEU A 78 -19.10 -27.27 9.90
C LEU A 78 -19.73 -25.89 10.12
N LYS A 79 -19.58 -25.36 11.33
CA LYS A 79 -19.92 -24.00 11.74
C LYS A 79 -18.66 -23.16 11.84
N ARG A 80 -18.74 -21.95 11.33
CA ARG A 80 -17.64 -21.00 11.29
C ARG A 80 -17.63 -20.12 12.54
N VAL A 81 -16.46 -19.89 13.13
CA VAL A 81 -16.27 -18.82 14.11
C VAL A 81 -15.98 -17.53 13.37
N SER A 82 -16.86 -16.54 13.53
CA SER A 82 -16.67 -15.22 12.93
C SER A 82 -15.40 -14.55 13.49
N HIS A 83 -14.66 -13.86 12.64
CA HIS A 83 -13.56 -12.98 13.07
C HIS A 83 -14.03 -11.77 13.90
N LEU A 84 -15.34 -11.56 14.02
CA LEU A 84 -15.98 -10.60 14.93
C LEU A 84 -16.31 -11.21 16.31
N HIS A 85 -16.01 -12.49 16.52
CA HIS A 85 -16.22 -13.15 17.80
C HIS A 85 -15.10 -12.75 18.77
N PRO A 86 -15.40 -12.35 20.02
CA PRO A 86 -14.38 -11.86 20.94
C PRO A 86 -13.28 -12.89 21.24
N CYS A 87 -13.60 -14.19 21.23
CA CYS A 87 -12.58 -15.23 21.45
C CYS A 87 -11.77 -15.61 20.21
N TYR A 88 -11.97 -15.00 19.04
CA TYR A 88 -11.37 -15.45 17.77
C TYR A 88 -9.83 -15.54 17.84
N MET A 89 -9.16 -14.47 18.29
CA MET A 89 -7.70 -14.45 18.40
C MET A 89 -7.18 -15.38 19.50
N ALA A 90 -7.84 -15.40 20.66
CA ALA A 90 -7.45 -16.26 21.79
C ALA A 90 -7.60 -17.76 21.49
N LEU A 91 -8.56 -18.13 20.64
CA LEU A 91 -8.73 -19.51 20.16
C LEU A 91 -7.57 -19.97 19.27
N GLN A 92 -7.04 -19.07 18.44
CA GLN A 92 -5.94 -19.37 17.53
C GLN A 92 -4.58 -19.26 18.20
N TYR A 93 -4.45 -18.37 19.19
CA TYR A 93 -3.19 -18.04 19.88
C TYR A 93 -3.29 -18.17 21.41
N PRO A 94 -3.64 -19.35 21.95
CA PRO A 94 -3.84 -19.53 23.40
C PRO A 94 -2.57 -19.26 24.23
N LEU A 95 -1.38 -19.34 23.62
CA LEU A 95 -0.11 -18.99 24.27
C LEU A 95 0.10 -17.48 24.41
N LEU A 96 -0.46 -16.69 23.50
CA LEU A 96 -0.39 -15.23 23.55
C LEU A 96 -1.49 -14.62 24.42
N PHE A 97 -2.58 -15.37 24.63
CA PHE A 97 -3.74 -14.97 25.42
C PHE A 97 -3.97 -15.97 26.56
N PRO A 98 -3.08 -15.98 27.57
CA PRO A 98 -3.08 -16.98 28.63
C PRO A 98 -4.32 -16.92 29.53
N TYR A 99 -5.10 -15.85 29.49
CA TYR A 99 -6.35 -15.70 30.25
C TYR A 99 -7.59 -15.82 29.36
N GLY A 100 -7.43 -16.13 28.07
CA GLY A 100 -8.54 -16.19 27.12
C GLY A 100 -9.12 -14.80 26.81
N GLU A 101 -8.27 -13.77 26.83
CA GLU A 101 -8.64 -12.37 26.68
C GLU A 101 -9.48 -12.13 25.42
N HIS A 102 -10.46 -11.23 25.54
CA HIS A 102 -11.30 -10.85 24.41
C HIS A 102 -10.50 -10.02 23.41
N GLY A 103 -10.48 -10.50 22.16
CA GLY A 103 -10.12 -9.72 20.99
C GLY A 103 -11.27 -8.83 20.51
N PHE A 104 -11.14 -8.32 19.29
CA PHE A 104 -12.13 -7.42 18.71
C PHE A 104 -13.52 -8.05 18.60
N HIS A 105 -14.54 -7.27 18.94
CA HIS A 105 -15.94 -7.52 18.64
C HIS A 105 -16.65 -6.19 18.35
N LEU A 106 -17.82 -6.21 17.72
CA LEU A 106 -18.59 -4.97 17.53
C LEU A 106 -19.12 -4.45 18.87
N GLY A 107 -19.39 -3.14 18.95
CA GLY A 107 -19.95 -2.53 20.17
C GLY A 107 -18.94 -2.02 21.20
N ILE A 108 -17.63 -2.17 20.98
CA ILE A 108 -16.59 -1.54 21.82
C ILE A 108 -16.75 -0.02 21.75
N ARG A 109 -17.05 0.62 22.89
CA ARG A 109 -17.23 2.08 22.97
C ARG A 109 -15.91 2.79 23.25
N TYR A 110 -15.81 4.03 22.78
CA TYR A 110 -14.77 4.95 23.24
C TYR A 110 -14.96 5.31 24.72
N ALA A 111 -13.85 5.58 25.42
CA ALA A 111 -13.87 5.96 26.83
C ALA A 111 -14.58 7.30 27.09
N ASP A 112 -14.45 8.26 26.16
CA ASP A 112 -14.99 9.61 26.25
C ASP A 112 -16.30 9.79 25.45
N ASP A 113 -17.15 8.75 25.38
CA ASP A 113 -18.47 8.84 24.71
C ASP A 113 -19.44 9.70 25.55
N ASP A 114 -19.20 11.00 25.54
CA ASP A 114 -20.10 11.99 26.14
C ASP A 114 -21.38 12.04 25.29
N VAL A 115 -22.51 11.70 25.93
CA VAL A 115 -23.78 11.33 25.27
C VAL A 115 -24.38 12.46 24.40
N ASN A 116 -23.84 13.68 24.52
CA ASN A 116 -24.43 14.91 23.98
C ASN A 116 -23.93 15.34 22.58
N GLU A 117 -22.91 14.70 21.99
CA GLU A 117 -22.46 15.06 20.62
C GLU A 117 -22.87 13.99 19.60
N ARG A 118 -23.91 14.30 18.79
CA ARG A 118 -24.45 13.41 17.74
C ARG A 118 -23.50 13.14 16.56
N THR A 119 -22.37 13.83 16.47
CA THR A 119 -21.49 13.83 15.29
C THR A 119 -20.21 13.00 15.44
N LYS A 120 -19.88 12.47 16.63
CA LYS A 120 -18.67 11.66 16.85
C LYS A 120 -18.94 10.16 16.69
N ARG A 121 -17.98 9.45 16.09
CA ARG A 121 -17.98 7.97 15.99
C ARG A 121 -17.95 7.39 17.41
N ARG A 122 -18.96 6.58 17.77
CA ARG A 122 -19.13 6.05 19.14
C ARG A 122 -18.39 4.73 19.42
N TYR A 123 -18.14 3.97 18.36
CA TYR A 123 -17.57 2.62 18.47
C TYR A 123 -16.21 2.52 17.82
N THR A 124 -15.31 1.76 18.45
CA THR A 124 -14.00 1.41 17.94
C THR A 124 -14.14 0.47 16.73
N THR A 125 -13.42 0.78 15.66
CA THR A 125 -13.27 -0.08 14.49
C THR A 125 -12.22 -1.15 14.74
N MET A 126 -12.26 -2.24 13.97
CA MET A 126 -11.27 -3.31 14.09
C MET A 126 -9.84 -2.81 13.86
N LEU A 127 -9.65 -1.87 12.94
CA LEU A 127 -8.34 -1.28 12.69
C LEU A 127 -7.86 -0.46 13.90
N GLU A 128 -8.72 0.37 14.49
CA GLU A 128 -8.37 1.15 15.69
C GLU A 128 -8.03 0.23 16.86
N PHE A 129 -8.78 -0.87 17.04
CA PHE A 129 -8.50 -1.89 18.05
C PHE A 129 -7.13 -2.54 17.82
N VAL A 130 -6.88 -3.08 16.62
CA VAL A 130 -5.59 -3.73 16.30
C VAL A 130 -4.44 -2.74 16.40
N ARG A 131 -4.60 -1.50 15.93
CA ARG A 131 -3.61 -0.42 16.08
C ARG A 131 -3.30 -0.12 17.55
N TYR A 132 -4.31 0.00 18.39
CA TYR A 132 -4.13 0.25 19.82
C TYR A 132 -3.36 -0.89 20.49
N HIS A 133 -3.69 -2.13 20.16
CA HIS A 133 -3.04 -3.31 20.73
C HIS A 133 -1.65 -3.57 20.13
N THR A 134 -1.35 -3.10 18.92
CA THR A 134 0.00 -3.14 18.31
C THR A 134 0.89 -1.97 18.72
N HIS A 135 0.37 -1.04 19.52
CA HIS A 135 1.17 0.05 20.06
C HIS A 135 2.09 -0.47 21.17
N TYR A 136 3.38 -0.14 21.07
CA TYR A 136 4.35 -0.48 22.09
C TYR A 136 4.07 0.29 23.38
N ARG A 137 4.14 -0.40 24.52
CA ARG A 137 4.01 0.20 25.85
C ARG A 137 5.16 -0.31 26.70
N LEU A 138 5.90 0.61 27.31
CA LEU A 138 7.08 0.27 28.08
C LEU A 138 6.69 -0.59 29.29
N ARG A 139 7.32 -1.77 29.42
CA ARG A 139 7.09 -2.76 30.50
C ARG A 139 5.74 -3.48 30.47
N ASP A 140 4.94 -3.28 29.43
CA ASP A 140 3.71 -4.07 29.23
C ASP A 140 3.98 -5.20 28.25
N ALA A 141 3.72 -6.43 28.69
CA ALA A 141 3.75 -7.58 27.79
C ALA A 141 2.67 -7.41 26.71
N ASN A 142 3.07 -7.47 25.45
CA ASN A 142 2.17 -7.26 24.33
C ASN A 142 2.17 -8.48 23.37
N PRO A 143 1.04 -9.20 23.25
CA PRO A 143 0.86 -10.31 22.31
C PRO A 143 1.32 -10.02 20.88
N TYR A 144 1.18 -8.77 20.45
CA TYR A 144 1.44 -8.33 19.07
C TYR A 144 2.89 -7.89 18.82
N THR A 145 3.71 -7.71 19.86
CA THR A 145 5.09 -7.20 19.69
C THR A 145 6.14 -7.95 20.51
N CYS A 146 5.78 -8.74 21.52
CA CYS A 146 6.76 -9.22 22.52
C CYS A 146 7.21 -10.68 22.36
N TYR A 147 6.62 -11.47 21.45
CA TYR A 147 6.80 -12.93 21.36
C TYR A 147 7.40 -13.39 20.02
N GLY A 148 8.23 -12.54 19.41
CA GLY A 148 8.94 -12.81 18.16
C GLY A 148 8.05 -13.24 17.02
N ARG A 149 8.42 -14.31 16.32
CA ARG A 149 7.66 -14.80 15.15
C ARG A 149 6.18 -15.10 15.44
N LEU A 150 5.83 -15.44 16.68
CA LEU A 150 4.43 -15.66 17.04
C LEU A 150 3.65 -14.34 17.09
N SER A 151 4.29 -13.25 17.54
CA SER A 151 3.77 -11.89 17.44
C SER A 151 3.66 -11.40 15.99
N ASP A 152 4.61 -11.75 15.13
CA ASP A 152 4.48 -11.46 13.69
C ASP A 152 3.28 -12.22 13.09
N GLN A 153 3.08 -13.48 13.45
CA GLN A 153 1.98 -14.29 12.91
C GLN A 153 0.60 -13.71 13.29
N ILE A 154 0.39 -13.39 14.56
CA ILE A 154 -0.86 -12.74 15.00
C ILE A 154 -1.03 -11.35 14.37
N GLY A 155 0.06 -10.61 14.12
CA GLY A 155 0.00 -9.32 13.43
C GLY A 155 -0.52 -9.44 11.99
N VAL A 156 -0.04 -10.45 11.24
CA VAL A 156 -0.54 -10.77 9.90
C VAL A 156 -2.02 -11.16 9.95
N ASP A 157 -2.39 -12.06 10.86
CA ASP A 157 -3.77 -12.54 10.97
C ASP A 157 -4.74 -11.42 11.40
N ALA A 158 -4.32 -10.56 12.33
CA ALA A 158 -5.12 -9.42 12.77
C ALA A 158 -5.34 -8.39 11.66
N TYR A 159 -4.33 -8.10 10.84
CA TYR A 159 -4.56 -7.26 9.66
C TYR A 159 -5.42 -7.97 8.62
N SER A 160 -5.25 -9.28 8.43
CA SER A 160 -6.07 -10.06 7.51
C SER A 160 -7.55 -10.00 7.89
N THR A 161 -7.89 -10.02 9.19
CA THR A 161 -9.28 -9.84 9.64
C THR A 161 -9.80 -8.42 9.38
N VAL A 162 -8.96 -7.39 9.57
CA VAL A 162 -9.31 -5.99 9.25
C VAL A 162 -9.63 -5.85 7.76
N GLU A 163 -8.76 -6.41 6.91
CA GLU A 163 -8.91 -6.36 5.47
C GLU A 163 -10.11 -7.17 4.99
N ALA A 164 -10.33 -8.36 5.55
CA ALA A 164 -11.51 -9.18 5.30
C ALA A 164 -12.79 -8.43 5.64
N SER A 165 -12.84 -7.75 6.79
CA SER A 165 -13.99 -6.95 7.19
C SER A 165 -14.27 -5.80 6.21
N ARG A 166 -13.22 -5.13 5.71
CA ARG A 166 -13.33 -4.09 4.67
C ARG A 166 -13.83 -4.66 3.33
N LEU A 167 -13.31 -5.80 2.90
CA LEU A 167 -13.74 -6.46 1.66
C LEU A 167 -15.17 -6.98 1.77
N GLN A 168 -15.57 -7.50 2.94
CA GLN A 168 -16.94 -7.90 3.21
C GLN A 168 -17.88 -6.70 3.15
N PHE A 169 -17.49 -5.56 3.75
CA PHE A 169 -18.24 -4.31 3.60
C PHE A 169 -18.41 -3.95 2.12
N ILE A 170 -17.33 -3.99 1.33
CA ILE A 170 -17.39 -3.73 -0.11
C ILE A 170 -18.31 -4.73 -0.82
N ALA A 171 -18.28 -6.01 -0.47
CA ALA A 171 -19.15 -7.04 -1.03
C ALA A 171 -20.64 -6.80 -0.71
N ASP A 172 -20.95 -6.45 0.54
CA ASP A 172 -22.30 -6.20 1.02
C ASP A 172 -22.90 -4.89 0.43
N HIS A 173 -22.03 -3.93 0.10
CA HIS A 173 -22.39 -2.62 -0.42
C HIS A 173 -22.10 -2.47 -1.92
N GLN A 174 -21.96 -3.58 -2.67
CA GLN A 174 -21.79 -3.52 -4.14
C GLN A 174 -22.91 -2.77 -4.84
N LYS A 175 -24.11 -2.84 -4.28
CA LYS A 175 -25.29 -2.07 -4.70
C LYS A 175 -25.03 -0.57 -4.73
N ASP A 176 -24.26 -0.07 -3.77
CA ASP A 176 -23.92 1.34 -3.67
C ASP A 176 -22.75 1.67 -4.59
N LEU A 177 -21.93 0.70 -4.99
CA LEU A 177 -20.73 0.91 -5.80
C LEU A 177 -21.00 0.74 -7.31
N ARG A 178 -22.27 0.54 -7.70
CA ARG A 178 -22.67 0.38 -9.10
C ARG A 178 -22.49 1.69 -9.84
N TYR A 179 -21.88 1.59 -11.00
CA TYR A 179 -21.76 2.68 -11.93
C TYR A 179 -21.72 2.13 -13.36
N GLU A 180 -22.17 2.93 -14.32
CA GLU A 180 -22.12 2.64 -15.76
C GLU A 180 -21.93 3.95 -16.53
N THR A 181 -21.45 3.91 -17.77
CA THR A 181 -21.46 5.10 -18.62
C THR A 181 -22.88 5.47 -19.04
N VAL A 182 -23.16 6.75 -19.27
CA VAL A 182 -24.47 7.19 -19.82
C VAL A 182 -24.77 6.47 -21.14
N GLN A 183 -23.77 6.26 -21.99
CA GLN A 183 -23.89 5.49 -23.23
C GLN A 183 -24.19 4.01 -22.95
N GLY A 184 -23.54 3.37 -21.98
CA GLY A 184 -23.81 1.99 -21.61
C GLY A 184 -25.23 1.79 -21.05
N VAL A 185 -25.76 2.79 -20.36
CA VAL A 185 -27.16 2.86 -19.95
C VAL A 185 -28.09 2.99 -21.16
N SER A 186 -27.77 3.86 -22.12
CA SER A 186 -28.54 4.01 -23.37
C SER A 186 -28.56 2.71 -24.18
N ASP A 187 -27.40 2.09 -24.39
CA ASP A 187 -27.26 0.83 -25.13
C ASP A 187 -28.04 -0.31 -24.48
N ALA A 188 -28.17 -0.30 -23.15
CA ALA A 188 -28.96 -1.28 -22.41
C ALA A 188 -30.47 -1.07 -22.65
N ILE A 189 -30.94 0.18 -22.66
CA ILE A 189 -32.34 0.50 -23.00
C ILE A 189 -32.64 0.07 -24.44
N ASP A 190 -31.74 0.33 -25.38
CA ASP A 190 -31.91 -0.04 -26.80
C ASP A 190 -31.98 -1.57 -27.00
N LYS A 191 -31.36 -2.34 -26.09
CA LYS A 191 -31.46 -3.81 -26.04
C LYS A 191 -32.71 -4.32 -25.31
N GLY A 192 -33.62 -3.43 -24.93
CA GLY A 192 -34.87 -3.77 -24.23
C GLY A 192 -34.70 -4.05 -22.74
N LEU A 193 -33.54 -3.72 -22.15
CA LEU A 193 -33.37 -3.80 -20.70
C LEU A 193 -34.06 -2.60 -20.05
N VAL A 194 -34.87 -2.87 -19.02
CA VAL A 194 -35.64 -1.83 -18.31
C VAL A 194 -35.05 -1.54 -16.93
N SER A 195 -34.43 -2.55 -16.31
CA SER A 195 -33.86 -2.47 -14.96
C SER A 195 -32.36 -2.19 -14.98
N ALA A 196 -31.94 -1.25 -14.13
CA ALA A 196 -30.53 -0.99 -13.84
C ALA A 196 -29.80 -2.18 -13.21
N ASP A 197 -30.51 -3.17 -12.65
CA ASP A 197 -29.91 -4.41 -12.16
C ASP A 197 -29.32 -5.29 -13.30
N SER A 198 -29.66 -5.00 -14.55
CA SER A 198 -29.25 -5.78 -15.72
C SER A 198 -27.96 -5.26 -16.39
N VAL A 199 -27.36 -4.18 -15.86
CA VAL A 199 -26.25 -3.43 -16.46
C VAL A 199 -25.15 -3.20 -15.41
N GLY A 200 -23.91 -2.89 -15.81
CA GLY A 200 -22.80 -2.56 -14.90
C GLY A 200 -21.94 -3.74 -14.41
N SER A 201 -20.74 -3.39 -13.93
CA SER A 201 -19.80 -4.34 -13.32
C SER A 201 -20.30 -4.79 -11.94
N ARG A 202 -20.40 -6.11 -11.71
CA ARG A 202 -21.17 -6.67 -10.58
C ARG A 202 -20.42 -6.77 -9.25
N MET A 203 -19.09 -6.88 -9.26
CA MET A 203 -18.24 -7.04 -8.08
C MET A 203 -16.93 -6.23 -8.24
N ILE A 204 -16.94 -4.97 -7.80
CA ILE A 204 -15.87 -3.99 -7.98
C ILE A 204 -15.21 -3.66 -6.64
N VAL A 205 -13.88 -3.50 -6.65
CA VAL A 205 -13.13 -2.95 -5.52
C VAL A 205 -12.82 -1.48 -5.82
N PRO A 206 -13.31 -0.51 -5.02
CA PRO A 206 -13.13 0.91 -5.31
C PRO A 206 -11.66 1.30 -5.26
N SER A 207 -11.28 2.39 -5.94
CA SER A 207 -9.90 2.88 -5.94
C SER A 207 -9.43 3.45 -4.61
N SER A 208 -10.36 3.82 -3.71
CA SER A 208 -10.05 4.17 -2.33
C SER A 208 -9.54 2.99 -1.51
N PHE A 209 -9.74 1.75 -1.98
CA PHE A 209 -9.20 0.56 -1.35
C PHE A 209 -7.72 0.41 -1.70
N THR A 210 -6.86 0.91 -0.81
CA THR A 210 -5.40 0.89 -0.98
C THR A 210 -4.87 -0.52 -1.24
N GLY A 211 -3.95 -0.65 -2.21
CA GLY A 211 -3.40 -1.92 -2.67
C GLY A 211 -4.29 -2.68 -3.68
N GLY A 212 -5.55 -2.24 -3.87
CA GLY A 212 -6.43 -2.78 -4.91
C GLY A 212 -5.92 -2.45 -6.33
N ARG A 213 -6.37 -3.22 -7.33
CA ARG A 213 -5.98 -3.01 -8.73
C ARG A 213 -6.25 -1.57 -9.19
N ARG A 214 -7.41 -1.02 -8.84
CA ARG A 214 -7.81 0.34 -9.23
C ARG A 214 -6.98 1.41 -8.54
N TYR A 215 -6.61 1.19 -7.28
CA TYR A 215 -5.70 2.06 -6.55
C TYR A 215 -4.35 2.19 -7.28
N HIS A 216 -3.74 1.07 -7.67
CA HIS A 216 -2.49 1.06 -8.44
C HIS A 216 -2.62 1.73 -9.82
N VAL A 217 -3.71 1.47 -10.53
CA VAL A 217 -3.98 2.11 -11.84
C VAL A 217 -4.10 3.62 -11.68
N MET A 218 -4.79 4.10 -10.64
CA MET A 218 -4.93 5.52 -10.37
C MET A 218 -3.60 6.18 -10.02
N ASN A 219 -2.76 5.55 -9.20
CA ASN A 219 -1.41 6.08 -8.91
C ASN A 219 -0.52 6.12 -10.17
N TYR A 220 -0.66 5.13 -11.05
CA TYR A 220 0.02 5.16 -12.35
C TYR A 220 -0.46 6.32 -13.23
N GLN A 221 -1.76 6.60 -13.26
CA GLN A 221 -2.30 7.76 -13.98
C GLN A 221 -1.75 9.07 -13.42
N ASP A 222 -1.59 9.20 -12.10
CA ASP A 222 -0.97 10.38 -11.49
C ASP A 222 0.48 10.55 -11.91
N ALA A 223 1.23 9.45 -11.90
CA ALA A 223 2.61 9.46 -12.34
C ALA A 223 2.71 9.88 -13.82
N MET A 224 1.80 9.40 -14.68
CA MET A 224 1.72 9.82 -16.08
C MET A 224 1.34 11.30 -16.23
N ALA A 225 0.48 11.84 -15.36
CA ALA A 225 0.15 13.26 -15.36
C ALA A 225 1.37 14.12 -15.00
N ILE A 226 2.15 13.73 -13.99
CA ILE A 226 3.42 14.37 -13.64
C ILE A 226 4.39 14.30 -14.83
N CYS A 227 4.53 13.14 -15.47
CA CYS A 227 5.37 12.98 -16.66
C CYS A 227 4.93 13.86 -17.84
N ARG A 228 3.63 14.10 -18.00
CA ARG A 228 3.11 14.97 -19.05
C ARG A 228 3.54 16.42 -18.84
N VAL A 229 3.65 16.87 -17.60
CA VAL A 229 4.03 18.25 -17.24
C VAL A 229 5.55 18.43 -17.27
N PHE A 230 6.30 17.54 -16.62
CA PHE A 230 7.75 17.70 -16.40
C PHE A 230 8.61 16.84 -17.32
N GLY A 231 8.00 16.08 -18.23
CA GLY A 231 8.71 15.09 -19.03
C GLY A 231 9.09 13.83 -18.23
N PRO A 232 10.02 13.00 -18.74
CA PRO A 232 10.45 11.80 -18.04
C PRO A 232 11.30 12.13 -16.80
N PRO A 233 11.23 11.28 -15.75
CA PRO A 233 12.06 11.44 -14.56
C PRO A 233 13.54 11.32 -14.92
N ASP A 234 14.39 11.95 -14.12
CA ASP A 234 15.85 11.96 -14.30
C ASP A 234 16.53 10.87 -13.47
N LEU A 235 16.02 10.61 -12.26
CA LEU A 235 16.60 9.63 -11.34
C LEU A 235 15.60 8.55 -10.94
N PHE A 236 16.10 7.33 -10.80
CA PHE A 236 15.46 6.20 -10.17
C PHE A 236 16.28 5.78 -8.95
N VAL A 237 15.69 5.95 -7.77
CA VAL A 237 16.34 5.63 -6.50
C VAL A 237 15.60 4.48 -5.83
N THR A 238 16.32 3.43 -5.43
CA THR A 238 15.75 2.41 -4.55
C THR A 238 16.39 2.51 -3.18
N PHE A 239 15.58 2.69 -2.15
CA PHE A 239 16.05 2.78 -0.77
C PHE A 239 15.46 1.64 0.05
N THR A 240 16.33 0.72 0.49
CA THR A 240 15.97 -0.44 1.31
C THR A 240 16.25 -0.18 2.78
N CYS A 241 15.32 -0.56 3.65
CA CYS A 241 15.50 -0.46 5.10
C CYS A 241 16.79 -1.16 5.58
N ASN A 242 17.44 -0.58 6.59
CA ASN A 242 18.56 -1.20 7.30
C ASN A 242 18.16 -1.54 8.74
N THR A 243 18.15 -2.83 9.08
CA THR A 243 17.83 -3.31 10.44
C THR A 243 18.89 -2.98 11.50
N LYS A 244 20.07 -2.52 11.07
CA LYS A 244 21.19 -2.13 11.96
C LYS A 244 21.17 -0.65 12.34
N TRP A 245 20.12 0.10 11.97
CA TRP A 245 19.98 1.49 12.38
C TRP A 245 20.00 1.65 13.90
N LYS A 246 20.59 2.75 14.36
CA LYS A 246 20.76 3.05 15.78
C LYS A 246 19.42 3.11 16.50
N GLU A 247 18.41 3.68 15.86
CA GLU A 247 17.05 3.80 16.37
C GLU A 247 16.42 2.42 16.63
N ILE A 248 16.66 1.45 15.74
CA ILE A 248 16.20 0.06 15.90
C ILE A 248 16.97 -0.61 17.03
N ALA A 249 18.30 -0.50 17.02
CA ALA A 249 19.15 -1.09 18.05
C ALA A 249 18.82 -0.53 19.45
N ASP A 250 18.62 0.78 19.58
CA ASP A 250 18.26 1.43 20.83
C ASP A 250 16.85 1.05 21.30
N ALA A 251 15.88 0.92 20.39
CA ALA A 251 14.54 0.44 20.74
C ALA A 251 14.55 -1.00 21.27
N ILE A 252 15.33 -1.90 20.65
CA ILE A 252 15.38 -3.32 21.00
C ILE A 252 16.17 -3.57 22.29
N ARG A 253 17.11 -2.68 22.66
CA ARG A 253 17.87 -2.80 23.92
C ARG A 253 17.00 -2.89 25.17
N PHE A 254 15.77 -2.38 25.13
CA PHE A 254 14.82 -2.48 26.24
C PHE A 254 14.09 -3.83 26.31
N GLU A 255 14.25 -4.69 25.29
CA GLU A 255 13.54 -5.95 25.12
C GLU A 255 14.51 -7.12 25.07
N THR A 256 14.95 -7.55 26.26
CA THR A 256 16.00 -8.56 26.41
C THR A 256 15.62 -9.86 25.68
N GLY A 257 16.49 -10.31 24.78
CA GLY A 257 16.30 -11.56 24.03
C GLY A 257 15.66 -11.41 22.65
N GLN A 258 15.15 -10.23 22.28
CA GLN A 258 14.59 -10.00 20.95
C GLN A 258 15.66 -9.54 19.94
N GLN A 259 15.44 -9.88 18.67
CA GLN A 259 16.23 -9.42 17.54
C GLN A 259 15.40 -8.47 16.65
N PRO A 260 16.02 -7.69 15.75
CA PRO A 260 15.27 -6.86 14.80
C PRO A 260 14.21 -7.63 14.01
N CYS A 261 14.51 -8.88 13.62
CA CYS A 261 13.56 -9.73 12.91
C CYS A 261 12.33 -10.15 13.72
N ASP A 262 12.33 -9.92 15.04
CA ASP A 262 11.22 -10.20 15.95
C ASP A 262 10.33 -8.96 16.16
N ARG A 263 10.75 -7.79 15.64
CA ARG A 263 10.15 -6.47 15.89
C ARG A 263 9.87 -5.70 14.61
N SER A 264 9.03 -6.32 13.78
CA SER A 264 8.54 -5.74 12.52
C SER A 264 7.85 -4.38 12.72
N ASP A 265 7.21 -4.15 13.87
CA ASP A 265 6.64 -2.85 14.26
C ASP A 265 7.69 -1.73 14.36
N VAL A 266 8.85 -2.02 14.96
CA VAL A 266 9.96 -1.07 15.07
C VAL A 266 10.60 -0.84 13.70
N ILE A 267 10.85 -1.92 12.95
CA ILE A 267 11.42 -1.84 11.59
C ILE A 267 10.57 -0.92 10.70
N VAL A 268 9.25 -1.15 10.66
CA VAL A 268 8.33 -0.38 9.81
C VAL A 268 8.27 1.09 10.24
N ARG A 269 8.18 1.38 11.54
CA ARG A 269 8.16 2.78 12.04
C ARG A 269 9.46 3.51 11.72
N VAL A 270 10.61 2.89 11.99
CA VAL A 270 11.91 3.52 11.71
C VAL A 270 12.10 3.70 10.21
N PHE A 271 11.72 2.70 9.38
CA PHE A 271 11.80 2.85 7.94
C PHE A 271 10.91 3.98 7.41
N HIS A 272 9.67 4.10 7.90
CA HIS A 272 8.79 5.22 7.57
C HIS A 272 9.45 6.57 7.89
N MET A 273 9.97 6.74 9.11
CA MET A 273 10.69 7.96 9.50
C MET A 273 11.88 8.26 8.60
N LYS A 274 12.65 7.24 8.20
CA LYS A 274 13.78 7.40 7.28
C LYS A 274 13.35 7.74 5.85
N VAL A 275 12.21 7.24 5.39
CA VAL A 275 11.64 7.60 4.09
C VAL A 275 11.15 9.04 4.09
N ASP A 276 10.50 9.50 5.16
CA ASP A 276 10.06 10.89 5.31
C ASP A 276 11.26 11.86 5.33
N GLU A 277 12.31 11.51 6.08
CA GLU A 277 13.57 12.25 6.12
C GLU A 277 14.22 12.28 4.73
N PHE A 278 14.28 11.13 4.05
CA PHE A 278 14.85 11.00 2.70
C PHE A 278 14.13 11.90 1.71
N ILE A 279 12.80 11.91 1.69
CA ILE A 279 12.04 12.74 0.77
C ILE A 279 12.20 14.22 1.09
N THR A 280 12.30 14.59 2.37
CA THR A 280 12.65 15.96 2.77
C THR A 280 14.01 16.37 2.20
N ASP A 281 15.04 15.54 2.36
CA ASP A 281 16.38 15.83 1.82
C ASP A 281 16.42 15.94 0.29
N ILE A 282 15.67 15.08 -0.41
CA ILE A 282 15.56 15.15 -1.87
C ILE A 282 14.93 16.47 -2.27
N ARG A 283 13.87 16.91 -1.60
CA ARG A 283 13.15 18.15 -1.89
C ARG A 283 13.94 19.41 -1.56
N GLU A 284 14.79 19.37 -0.53
CA GLU A 284 15.70 20.48 -0.23
C GLU A 284 16.73 20.73 -1.35
N GLY A 285 16.90 19.77 -2.26
CA GLY A 285 17.74 19.90 -3.44
C GLY A 285 19.25 19.93 -3.15
N LYS A 286 19.67 19.67 -1.91
CA LYS A 286 21.10 19.60 -1.53
C LYS A 286 21.82 18.40 -2.14
N THR A 287 21.09 17.32 -2.40
CA THR A 287 21.66 16.05 -2.88
C THR A 287 21.86 16.04 -4.39
N PHE A 288 20.84 16.46 -5.15
CA PHE A 288 20.80 16.33 -6.61
C PHE A 288 20.58 17.68 -7.34
N GLY A 289 20.52 18.79 -6.62
CA GLY A 289 20.03 20.06 -7.12
C GLY A 289 18.52 20.22 -6.95
N PRO A 290 17.94 21.36 -7.38
CA PRO A 290 16.52 21.65 -7.20
C PRO A 290 15.61 20.60 -7.85
N VAL A 291 14.52 20.24 -7.18
CA VAL A 291 13.58 19.17 -7.57
C VAL A 291 12.22 19.74 -7.93
N LEU A 292 11.69 19.37 -9.11
CA LEU A 292 10.36 19.77 -9.59
C LEU A 292 9.26 18.82 -9.11
N ALA A 293 9.56 17.53 -9.12
CA ALA A 293 8.63 16.48 -8.75
C ALA A 293 9.36 15.29 -8.15
N ALA A 294 8.67 14.56 -7.29
CA ALA A 294 9.14 13.31 -6.73
C ALA A 294 7.95 12.38 -6.50
N LEU A 295 8.14 11.10 -6.77
CA LEU A 295 7.13 10.07 -6.55
C LEU A 295 7.81 8.85 -5.95
N TYR A 296 7.18 8.21 -4.97
CA TYR A 296 7.65 6.88 -4.56
C TYR A 296 6.50 5.90 -4.32
N THR A 297 6.84 4.63 -4.42
CA THR A 297 5.98 3.50 -4.06
C THR A 297 6.75 2.58 -3.12
N VAL A 298 6.11 2.19 -2.03
CA VAL A 298 6.64 1.21 -1.07
C VAL A 298 6.36 -0.19 -1.61
N GLU A 299 7.38 -1.03 -1.66
CA GLU A 299 7.27 -2.44 -2.00
C GLU A 299 7.65 -3.31 -0.79
N PHE A 300 6.81 -4.31 -0.51
CA PHE A 300 7.06 -5.31 0.51
C PHE A 300 7.48 -6.62 -0.15
N GLN A 301 8.76 -6.98 -0.03
CA GLN A 301 9.27 -8.23 -0.60
C GLN A 301 8.91 -9.43 0.29
N LYS A 302 8.66 -10.61 -0.29
CA LYS A 302 8.31 -11.83 0.49
C LYS A 302 9.26 -12.13 1.65
N ARG A 303 10.56 -11.99 1.41
CA ARG A 303 11.65 -12.31 2.37
C ARG A 303 12.61 -11.13 2.57
N GLY A 304 12.26 -9.96 2.05
CA GLY A 304 13.12 -8.78 2.07
C GLY A 304 12.54 -7.71 2.98
N LEU A 305 13.41 -6.81 3.40
CA LEU A 305 13.03 -5.63 4.15
C LEU A 305 12.19 -4.70 3.25
N PRO A 306 11.30 -3.87 3.83
CA PRO A 306 10.58 -2.89 3.04
C PRO A 306 11.56 -1.95 2.33
N HIS A 307 11.22 -1.60 1.10
CA HIS A 307 12.00 -0.65 0.30
C HIS A 307 11.08 0.23 -0.53
N ILE A 308 11.57 1.40 -0.91
CA ILE A 308 10.86 2.29 -1.84
C ILE A 308 11.51 2.25 -3.22
N HIS A 309 10.69 2.44 -4.24
CA HIS A 309 11.11 2.86 -5.56
C HIS A 309 10.72 4.32 -5.73
N CYS A 310 11.70 5.20 -5.88
CA CYS A 310 11.52 6.63 -5.97
C CYS A 310 11.96 7.15 -7.34
N LEU A 311 11.14 7.99 -7.95
CA LEU A 311 11.41 8.74 -9.17
C LEU A 311 11.55 10.22 -8.82
N VAL A 312 12.56 10.88 -9.39
CA VAL A 312 12.85 12.29 -9.13
C VAL A 312 13.01 13.05 -10.46
N TRP A 313 12.42 14.24 -10.53
CA TRP A 313 12.56 15.20 -11.63
C TRP A 313 13.37 16.39 -11.15
N LEU A 314 14.50 16.64 -11.79
CA LEU A 314 15.38 17.75 -11.47
C LEU A 314 14.96 19.00 -12.25
N ALA A 315 15.19 20.19 -11.69
CA ALA A 315 14.82 21.45 -12.32
C ALA A 315 15.75 21.87 -13.45
N ASN A 316 16.98 21.36 -13.46
CA ASN A 316 17.95 21.65 -14.51
C ASN A 316 17.48 21.05 -15.84
N ARG A 317 17.82 21.69 -16.96
CA ARG A 317 17.42 21.21 -18.28
C ARG A 317 18.20 19.93 -18.61
N SER A 318 17.60 19.04 -19.38
CA SER A 318 18.26 17.79 -19.80
C SER A 318 19.57 17.99 -20.56
N SER A 319 19.76 19.16 -21.19
CA SER A 319 21.00 19.59 -21.85
C SER A 319 22.16 19.85 -20.88
N ASP A 320 21.86 20.00 -19.60
CA ASP A 320 22.81 20.42 -18.56
C ASP A 320 23.43 19.22 -17.84
N PHE A 321 23.01 18.01 -18.21
CA PHE A 321 23.50 16.74 -17.65
C PHE A 321 24.43 16.05 -18.63
N ASP A 322 25.71 16.40 -18.56
CA ASP A 322 26.78 15.61 -19.15
C ASP A 322 27.24 14.51 -18.17
N ALA A 323 28.19 13.68 -18.64
CA ALA A 323 28.79 12.62 -17.83
C ALA A 323 29.40 13.15 -16.52
N SER A 324 30.00 14.35 -16.55
CA SER A 324 30.65 14.96 -15.39
C SER A 324 29.63 15.37 -14.32
N THR A 325 28.50 15.95 -14.73
CA THR A 325 27.42 16.31 -13.82
C THR A 325 26.83 15.06 -13.17
N ILE A 326 26.62 13.98 -13.93
CA ILE A 326 26.11 12.71 -13.40
C ILE A 326 27.10 12.06 -12.44
N ASP A 327 28.39 12.03 -12.78
CA ASP A 327 29.46 11.52 -11.92
C ASP A 327 29.57 12.33 -10.60
N GLY A 328 29.08 13.57 -10.60
CA GLY A 328 29.01 14.43 -9.41
C GLY A 328 28.05 13.91 -8.32
N PHE A 329 27.03 13.14 -8.68
CA PHE A 329 26.07 12.59 -7.71
C PHE A 329 25.81 11.08 -7.82
N ILE A 330 26.30 10.39 -8.87
CA ILE A 330 26.26 8.92 -8.99
C ILE A 330 27.69 8.39 -9.14
N CYS A 331 28.07 7.48 -8.23
CA CYS A 331 29.32 6.75 -8.28
C CYS A 331 29.06 5.25 -8.38
N ALA A 332 29.90 4.54 -9.13
CA ALA A 332 29.88 3.08 -9.22
C ALA A 332 31.28 2.48 -8.96
N GLU A 333 32.08 3.15 -8.13
CA GLU A 333 33.45 2.76 -7.79
C GLU A 333 33.62 2.53 -6.28
N VAL A 334 34.58 1.69 -5.93
CA VAL A 334 35.05 1.48 -4.57
C VAL A 334 35.85 2.71 -4.12
N PRO A 335 35.49 3.37 -3.01
CA PRO A 335 36.25 4.48 -2.46
C PRO A 335 37.66 4.07 -2.05
N ASP A 336 38.61 4.99 -2.05
CA ASP A 336 39.93 4.70 -1.50
C ASP A 336 39.85 4.64 0.03
N PHE A 337 40.19 3.50 0.61
CA PHE A 337 40.20 3.29 2.06
C PHE A 337 41.07 4.31 2.81
N ARG A 338 42.15 4.81 2.20
CA ARG A 338 43.07 5.76 2.84
C ARG A 338 42.47 7.16 2.97
N THR A 339 41.61 7.56 2.03
CA THR A 339 41.03 8.91 2.00
C THR A 339 39.58 8.94 2.49
N ASP A 340 38.82 7.87 2.28
CA ASP A 340 37.43 7.73 2.70
C ASP A 340 37.15 6.33 3.29
N PRO A 341 37.70 6.02 4.48
CA PRO A 341 37.52 4.71 5.12
C PRO A 341 36.05 4.41 5.43
N LEU A 342 35.26 5.44 5.77
CA LEU A 342 33.82 5.29 6.00
C LEU A 342 33.09 4.94 4.70
N GLY A 343 33.37 5.67 3.62
CA GLY A 343 32.81 5.37 2.30
C GLY A 343 33.15 3.95 1.85
N TYR A 344 34.41 3.51 2.01
CA TYR A 344 34.83 2.15 1.70
C TYR A 344 34.00 1.11 2.46
N ALA A 345 33.87 1.27 3.80
CA ALA A 345 33.13 0.34 4.64
C ALA A 345 31.64 0.29 4.28
N LEU A 346 31.03 1.43 3.96
CA LEU A 346 29.62 1.49 3.55
C LEU A 346 29.39 0.88 2.17
N VAL A 347 30.32 1.07 1.23
CA VAL A 347 30.25 0.45 -0.10
C VAL A 347 30.41 -1.06 0.00
N ASP A 348 31.34 -1.55 0.82
CA ASP A 348 31.46 -2.98 1.14
C ASP A 348 30.13 -3.52 1.67
N GLU A 349 29.60 -2.94 2.74
CA GLU A 349 28.40 -3.46 3.39
C GLU A 349 27.18 -3.41 2.45
N PHE A 350 26.93 -2.27 1.79
CA PHE A 350 25.65 -2.00 1.16
C PHE A 350 25.67 -1.95 -0.36
N MET A 351 26.80 -1.67 -1.01
CA MET A 351 26.84 -1.39 -2.45
C MET A 351 27.56 -2.44 -3.28
N MET A 352 28.02 -3.56 -2.71
CA MET A 352 28.62 -4.63 -3.51
C MET A 352 27.59 -5.67 -3.95
N HIS A 353 27.48 -5.87 -5.27
CA HIS A 353 26.74 -6.96 -5.87
C HIS A 353 27.54 -8.27 -5.85
N GLY A 354 26.91 -9.33 -5.36
CA GLY A 354 27.50 -10.67 -5.37
C GLY A 354 28.29 -11.00 -4.10
N PRO A 355 29.10 -12.08 -4.12
CA PRO A 355 29.51 -12.84 -5.30
C PRO A 355 28.35 -13.61 -5.97
N CYS A 356 28.33 -13.64 -7.30
CA CYS A 356 27.36 -14.39 -8.12
C CYS A 356 28.05 -14.96 -9.36
N GLY A 357 27.28 -15.52 -10.30
CA GLY A 357 27.85 -16.05 -11.53
C GLY A 357 28.59 -17.36 -11.28
N GLN A 358 29.79 -17.48 -11.84
CA GLN A 358 30.65 -18.65 -11.66
C GLN A 358 31.03 -18.86 -10.19
N HIS A 359 31.19 -17.77 -9.42
CA HIS A 359 31.56 -17.83 -8.02
C HIS A 359 30.40 -18.26 -7.09
N ASN A 360 29.15 -18.02 -7.50
CA ASN A 360 27.99 -18.50 -6.76
C ASN A 360 26.76 -18.62 -7.69
N LYS A 361 26.55 -19.84 -8.21
CA LYS A 361 25.41 -20.15 -9.08
C LYS A 361 24.06 -20.21 -8.35
N ARG A 362 24.08 -20.30 -7.01
CA ARG A 362 22.86 -20.38 -6.17
C ARG A 362 22.35 -19.00 -5.74
N CYS A 363 23.04 -17.92 -6.10
CA CYS A 363 22.60 -16.57 -5.77
C CYS A 363 21.22 -16.25 -6.37
N PRO A 364 20.32 -15.56 -5.66
CA PRO A 364 18.96 -15.25 -6.15
C PRO A 364 18.93 -14.45 -7.46
N CYS A 365 20.01 -13.72 -7.77
CA CYS A 365 20.12 -12.98 -9.01
C CYS A 365 20.38 -13.87 -10.24
N MET A 366 20.75 -15.14 -10.06
CA MET A 366 21.07 -16.06 -11.15
C MET A 366 19.80 -16.53 -11.85
N LYS A 367 19.74 -16.35 -13.18
CA LYS A 367 18.71 -16.87 -14.07
C LYS A 367 19.38 -17.44 -15.31
N ASN A 368 19.04 -18.68 -15.68
CA ASN A 368 19.64 -19.37 -16.83
C ASN A 368 21.18 -19.30 -16.81
N ASP A 369 21.79 -19.61 -15.67
CA ASP A 369 23.24 -19.57 -15.41
C ASP A 369 23.94 -18.21 -15.61
N LYS A 370 23.17 -17.11 -15.76
CA LYS A 370 23.70 -15.74 -15.85
C LYS A 370 23.11 -14.86 -14.76
N CYS A 371 23.86 -13.84 -14.31
CA CYS A 371 23.31 -12.84 -13.42
C CYS A 371 22.24 -12.03 -14.17
N SER A 372 21.01 -12.04 -13.68
CA SER A 372 19.88 -11.28 -14.26
C SER A 372 20.05 -9.76 -14.22
N LYS A 373 21.06 -9.27 -13.49
CA LYS A 373 21.44 -7.86 -13.40
C LYS A 373 22.70 -7.53 -14.22
N ASN A 374 23.23 -8.52 -14.95
CA ASN A 374 24.43 -8.43 -15.79
C ASN A 374 25.67 -7.99 -15.00
N TYR A 375 25.87 -8.56 -13.81
CA TYR A 375 27.11 -8.43 -13.06
C TYR A 375 28.04 -9.64 -13.29
N PRO A 376 29.38 -9.44 -13.27
CA PRO A 376 30.07 -8.14 -13.18
C PRO A 376 29.83 -7.30 -14.45
N LYS A 377 29.81 -5.96 -14.29
CA LYS A 377 29.74 -5.00 -15.40
C LYS A 377 31.08 -4.91 -16.14
N SER A 378 31.13 -4.18 -17.24
CA SER A 378 32.41 -3.84 -17.89
C SER A 378 33.07 -2.67 -17.17
N PHE A 379 34.40 -2.61 -17.22
CA PHE A 379 35.13 -1.39 -16.85
C PHE A 379 34.82 -0.27 -17.85
N GLN A 380 34.80 0.96 -17.34
CA GLN A 380 34.59 2.18 -18.12
C GLN A 380 35.38 3.34 -17.52
N ALA A 381 36.13 4.05 -18.36
CA ALA A 381 36.94 5.19 -17.91
C ALA A 381 36.11 6.43 -17.57
N GLU A 382 34.97 6.58 -18.24
CA GLU A 382 34.02 7.68 -18.10
C GLU A 382 32.58 7.18 -18.24
N THR A 383 31.62 7.94 -17.70
CA THR A 383 30.20 7.62 -17.86
C THR A 383 29.76 7.93 -19.29
N ILE A 384 29.08 6.99 -19.94
CA ILE A 384 28.60 7.13 -21.32
C ILE A 384 27.14 6.70 -21.45
N VAL A 385 26.48 7.14 -22.51
CA VAL A 385 25.15 6.66 -22.90
C VAL A 385 25.32 5.56 -23.95
N ASP A 386 24.68 4.41 -23.74
CA ASP A 386 24.66 3.33 -24.73
C ASP A 386 23.68 3.60 -25.89
N ASP A 387 23.74 2.77 -26.93
CA ASP A 387 22.87 2.87 -28.12
C ASP A 387 21.36 2.80 -27.81
N PHE A 388 20.99 2.34 -26.61
CA PHE A 388 19.61 2.19 -26.14
C PHE A 388 19.21 3.30 -25.14
N GLY A 389 20.07 4.27 -24.89
CA GLY A 389 19.81 5.39 -23.97
C GLY A 389 20.00 5.06 -22.49
N PHE A 390 20.67 3.96 -22.13
CA PHE A 390 21.05 3.67 -20.75
C PHE A 390 22.41 4.27 -20.42
N MET A 391 22.54 4.78 -19.19
CA MET A 391 23.84 5.20 -18.67
C MET A 391 24.68 3.99 -18.30
N ILE A 392 25.89 3.93 -18.85
CA ILE A 392 26.96 3.05 -18.41
C ILE A 392 27.91 3.88 -17.56
N TYR A 393 27.82 3.70 -16.24
CA TYR A 393 28.62 4.47 -15.29
C TYR A 393 30.11 4.14 -15.37
N LYS A 394 30.91 5.16 -15.09
CA LYS A 394 32.35 5.07 -14.84
C LYS A 394 32.67 4.01 -13.79
N ARG A 395 33.58 3.10 -14.16
CA ARG A 395 34.11 1.98 -13.36
C ARG A 395 35.56 1.76 -13.78
N ARG A 396 36.52 2.46 -13.17
CA ARG A 396 37.93 2.32 -13.55
C ARG A 396 38.50 0.96 -13.17
N ASP A 397 39.48 0.50 -13.93
CA ASP A 397 40.32 -0.63 -13.55
C ASP A 397 41.53 -0.07 -12.79
N ASP A 398 41.34 0.17 -11.49
CA ASP A 398 42.31 0.86 -10.61
C ASP A 398 42.80 -0.03 -9.45
N ASP A 399 42.73 -1.35 -9.63
CA ASP A 399 43.11 -2.39 -8.67
C ASP A 399 42.35 -2.34 -7.33
N ARG A 400 41.31 -1.52 -7.19
CA ARG A 400 40.49 -1.47 -5.98
C ARG A 400 39.52 -2.63 -5.93
N TYR A 401 39.42 -3.25 -4.76
CA TYR A 401 38.50 -4.36 -4.52
C TYR A 401 38.03 -4.42 -3.08
N ILE A 402 36.91 -5.13 -2.91
CA ILE A 402 36.35 -5.57 -1.65
C ILE A 402 36.30 -7.10 -1.66
N VAL A 403 36.63 -7.74 -0.55
CA VAL A 403 36.63 -9.20 -0.44
C VAL A 403 35.33 -9.66 0.22
N LYS A 404 34.47 -10.36 -0.52
CA LYS A 404 33.28 -11.02 0.03
C LYS A 404 33.37 -12.53 -0.12
N ASN A 405 33.23 -13.27 0.98
CA ASN A 405 33.35 -14.73 1.03
C ASN A 405 34.63 -15.27 0.34
N GLY A 406 35.76 -14.59 0.56
CA GLY A 406 37.05 -14.95 -0.03
C GLY A 406 37.22 -14.56 -1.52
N ILE A 407 36.23 -13.92 -2.13
CA ILE A 407 36.25 -13.51 -3.54
C ILE A 407 36.48 -12.00 -3.63
N LYS A 408 37.46 -11.60 -4.44
CA LYS A 408 37.73 -10.19 -4.76
C LYS A 408 36.69 -9.67 -5.74
N LEU A 409 35.96 -8.64 -5.33
CA LEU A 409 34.98 -7.92 -6.14
C LEU A 409 35.49 -6.50 -6.36
N ASP A 410 35.75 -6.14 -7.61
CA ASP A 410 36.24 -4.81 -8.01
C ASP A 410 35.09 -3.87 -8.40
N ASN A 411 35.43 -2.72 -9.00
CA ASN A 411 34.49 -1.70 -9.45
C ASN A 411 33.40 -2.24 -10.39
N ARG A 412 33.58 -3.40 -11.05
CA ARG A 412 32.54 -4.01 -11.90
C ARG A 412 31.37 -4.57 -11.10
N SER A 413 31.53 -4.78 -9.81
CA SER A 413 30.51 -5.32 -8.91
C SER A 413 29.81 -4.27 -8.05
N VAL A 414 30.18 -2.99 -8.14
CA VAL A 414 29.57 -1.93 -7.34
C VAL A 414 28.18 -1.56 -7.89
N VAL A 415 27.18 -1.49 -7.03
CA VAL A 415 25.85 -0.96 -7.31
C VAL A 415 25.92 0.57 -7.29
N PRO A 416 25.42 1.29 -8.31
CA PRO A 416 25.48 2.75 -8.37
C PRO A 416 24.87 3.44 -7.14
N TYR A 417 25.54 4.43 -6.58
CA TYR A 417 25.14 5.08 -5.33
C TYR A 417 25.50 6.55 -5.30
N ASN A 418 24.88 7.29 -4.38
CA ASN A 418 25.31 8.63 -4.00
C ASN A 418 26.02 8.57 -2.63
N MET A 419 27.24 9.09 -2.54
CA MET A 419 28.06 8.96 -1.33
C MET A 419 27.45 9.70 -0.11
N ALA A 420 26.83 10.86 -0.33
CA ALA A 420 26.24 11.63 0.76
C ALA A 420 25.01 10.91 1.34
N LEU A 421 24.12 10.40 0.48
CA LEU A 421 22.99 9.58 0.91
C LEU A 421 23.45 8.30 1.62
N LEU A 422 24.46 7.63 1.09
CA LEU A 422 24.99 6.40 1.70
C LEU A 422 25.55 6.66 3.10
N LYS A 423 26.29 7.75 3.30
CA LYS A 423 26.81 8.16 4.62
C LYS A 423 25.71 8.58 5.59
N LYS A 424 24.71 9.33 5.14
CA LYS A 424 23.60 9.79 5.98
C LYS A 424 22.72 8.63 6.44
N TYR A 425 22.30 7.79 5.49
CA TYR A 425 21.32 6.75 5.74
C TYR A 425 21.92 5.40 6.10
N CYS A 426 23.22 5.16 5.86
CA CYS A 426 23.88 3.89 6.16
C CYS A 426 23.04 2.68 5.72
N ALA A 427 22.60 2.67 4.47
CA ALA A 427 21.62 1.70 3.98
C ALA A 427 21.84 1.40 2.49
N HIS A 428 21.19 0.33 2.01
CA HIS A 428 21.23 0.01 0.59
C HIS A 428 20.37 1.01 -0.22
N ILE A 429 21.01 2.05 -0.76
CA ILE A 429 20.45 3.06 -1.65
C ILE A 429 21.11 2.98 -3.03
N ASN A 430 20.40 2.41 -4.00
CA ASN A 430 20.82 2.42 -5.41
C ASN A 430 20.30 3.69 -6.08
N VAL A 431 21.15 4.42 -6.78
CA VAL A 431 20.80 5.64 -7.53
C VAL A 431 21.15 5.43 -8.99
N GLU A 432 20.15 5.40 -9.85
CA GLU A 432 20.33 5.24 -11.30
C GLU A 432 19.77 6.44 -12.04
N TRP A 433 20.47 6.89 -13.08
CA TRP A 433 19.94 7.78 -14.10
C TRP A 433 18.87 7.05 -14.93
N CYS A 434 17.70 7.66 -15.04
CA CYS A 434 16.56 7.10 -15.75
C CYS A 434 16.81 7.06 -17.27
N ASN A 435 16.55 5.89 -17.86
CA ASN A 435 16.41 5.81 -19.32
C ASN A 435 15.06 6.43 -19.72
N LYS A 436 15.13 7.63 -20.30
CA LYS A 436 13.97 8.44 -20.69
C LYS A 436 13.08 7.74 -21.73
N SER A 437 13.66 6.97 -22.65
CA SER A 437 12.94 6.20 -23.67
C SER A 437 12.13 5.03 -23.11
N ASN A 438 12.57 4.47 -21.96
CA ASN A 438 11.92 3.33 -21.32
C ASN A 438 11.02 3.72 -20.13
N MET A 439 10.78 5.02 -19.89
CA MET A 439 10.05 5.53 -18.73
C MET A 439 8.71 4.83 -18.47
N ILE A 440 7.89 4.63 -19.50
CA ILE A 440 6.55 4.01 -19.36
C ILE A 440 6.68 2.60 -18.75
N LYS A 441 7.71 1.86 -19.16
CA LYS A 441 8.00 0.53 -18.61
C LYS A 441 8.42 0.62 -17.14
N TYR A 442 9.18 1.64 -16.74
CA TYR A 442 9.54 1.88 -15.34
C TYR A 442 8.31 2.21 -14.49
N LEU A 443 7.51 3.17 -14.92
CA LEU A 443 6.26 3.57 -14.25
C LEU A 443 5.33 2.37 -14.08
N PHE A 444 5.10 1.62 -15.15
CA PHE A 444 4.29 0.42 -15.06
C PHE A 444 4.93 -0.60 -14.10
N LYS A 445 6.21 -0.92 -14.27
CA LYS A 445 6.87 -1.95 -13.47
C LYS A 445 6.87 -1.66 -11.97
N TYR A 446 6.91 -0.40 -11.54
CA TYR A 446 7.10 -0.06 -10.12
C TYR A 446 5.89 0.60 -9.45
N VAL A 447 5.04 1.31 -10.21
CA VAL A 447 3.82 1.94 -9.67
C VAL A 447 2.62 1.00 -9.76
N THR A 448 2.51 0.19 -10.82
CA THR A 448 1.40 -0.77 -10.97
C THR A 448 1.70 -2.16 -10.39
N LYS A 449 2.89 -2.35 -9.82
CA LYS A 449 3.27 -3.60 -9.16
C LYS A 449 2.40 -3.79 -7.91
N GLY A 450 1.36 -4.59 -8.06
CA GLY A 450 0.53 -5.03 -6.94
C GLY A 450 1.27 -6.03 -6.03
N SER A 451 0.57 -6.49 -5.00
CA SER A 451 1.09 -7.48 -4.06
C SER A 451 1.62 -8.73 -4.77
N ASP A 452 2.64 -9.34 -4.17
CA ASP A 452 3.17 -10.60 -4.66
C ASP A 452 2.08 -11.69 -4.65
N ARG A 453 2.00 -12.47 -5.74
CA ARG A 453 1.07 -13.58 -5.86
C ARG A 453 1.78 -14.92 -6.02
N ALA A 454 1.16 -16.00 -5.55
CA ALA A 454 1.54 -17.36 -5.93
C ALA A 454 0.65 -17.83 -7.10
N LYS A 455 1.19 -18.66 -7.99
CA LYS A 455 0.37 -19.33 -9.02
C LYS A 455 0.14 -20.76 -8.54
N VAL A 456 -1.07 -21.08 -8.10
CA VAL A 456 -1.45 -22.42 -7.65
C VAL A 456 -2.36 -23.04 -8.71
N TYR A 457 -1.96 -24.19 -9.25
CA TYR A 457 -2.79 -24.99 -10.16
C TYR A 457 -3.42 -26.12 -9.35
N PHE A 458 -4.76 -26.18 -9.33
CA PHE A 458 -5.47 -27.35 -8.82
C PHE A 458 -5.86 -28.22 -10.01
N GLU A 459 -5.17 -29.35 -10.17
CA GLU A 459 -5.52 -30.34 -11.19
C GLU A 459 -6.63 -31.24 -10.61
N VAL A 460 -7.88 -31.03 -11.03
CA VAL A 460 -9.00 -31.89 -10.64
C VAL A 460 -8.80 -33.24 -11.33
N THR A 461 -8.16 -34.18 -10.63
CA THR A 461 -8.00 -35.57 -11.05
C THR A 461 -9.28 -36.36 -10.73
N ALA A 462 -10.39 -35.96 -11.33
CA ALA A 462 -11.60 -36.76 -11.34
C ALA A 462 -12.25 -36.67 -12.73
N LYS A 463 -12.03 -37.70 -13.55
CA LYS A 463 -12.84 -37.97 -14.74
C LYS A 463 -14.25 -38.37 -14.29
N THR A 464 -15.09 -37.41 -13.95
CA THR A 464 -16.54 -37.64 -13.88
C THR A 464 -17.16 -37.28 -15.21
N ALA A 465 -17.95 -38.22 -15.76
CA ALA A 465 -18.55 -38.18 -17.10
C ALA A 465 -19.65 -37.12 -17.32
N ASN A 466 -19.63 -36.03 -16.56
CA ASN A 466 -20.52 -34.89 -16.72
C ASN A 466 -19.68 -33.72 -17.20
N ALA A 467 -19.42 -33.68 -18.52
CA ALA A 467 -18.91 -32.47 -19.17
C ALA A 467 -19.90 -31.34 -18.85
N SER A 468 -19.47 -30.40 -18.02
CA SER A 468 -20.22 -29.17 -17.81
C SER A 468 -20.33 -28.45 -19.15
N PRO A 469 -21.44 -27.73 -19.43
CA PRO A 469 -21.55 -26.90 -20.62
C PRO A 469 -20.35 -25.95 -20.71
N GLU A 470 -20.03 -25.49 -21.92
CA GLU A 470 -18.98 -24.50 -22.21
C GLU A 470 -18.82 -23.46 -21.10
N PRO A 471 -17.58 -23.06 -20.74
CA PRO A 471 -17.35 -22.15 -19.63
C PRO A 471 -18.03 -20.82 -19.93
N GLN A 472 -19.23 -20.61 -19.38
CA GLN A 472 -19.77 -19.28 -19.20
C GLN A 472 -18.69 -18.53 -18.41
N VAL A 473 -18.06 -17.54 -19.03
CA VAL A 473 -17.07 -16.69 -18.35
C VAL A 473 -17.81 -16.05 -17.19
N ALA A 474 -17.54 -16.56 -15.97
CA ALA A 474 -18.14 -16.00 -14.77
C ALA A 474 -17.83 -14.50 -14.75
N PRO A 475 -18.81 -13.64 -14.39
CA PRO A 475 -18.60 -12.20 -14.37
C PRO A 475 -17.40 -11.88 -13.47
N ARG A 476 -16.54 -10.98 -13.97
CA ARG A 476 -15.30 -10.59 -13.31
C ARG A 476 -15.56 -10.16 -11.86
N ASN A 477 -14.83 -10.75 -10.91
CA ASN A 477 -14.96 -10.47 -9.48
C ASN A 477 -13.65 -9.89 -8.94
N GLU A 478 -13.61 -8.56 -8.78
CA GLU A 478 -12.40 -7.87 -8.34
C GLU A 478 -12.00 -8.20 -6.88
N ILE A 479 -12.95 -8.65 -6.05
CA ILE A 479 -12.67 -9.12 -4.68
C ILE A 479 -11.93 -10.47 -4.73
N GLN A 480 -12.40 -11.42 -5.54
CA GLN A 480 -11.68 -12.69 -5.77
C GLN A 480 -10.29 -12.42 -6.34
N GLU A 481 -10.21 -11.60 -7.38
CA GLU A 481 -8.94 -11.26 -8.01
C GLU A 481 -7.96 -10.61 -7.03
N TYR A 482 -8.46 -9.88 -6.02
CA TYR A 482 -7.61 -9.25 -5.01
C TYR A 482 -7.04 -10.25 -4.00
N ILE A 483 -7.88 -11.17 -3.52
CA ILE A 483 -7.52 -12.20 -2.54
C ILE A 483 -6.66 -13.29 -3.16
N ASP A 484 -6.93 -13.64 -4.41
CA ASP A 484 -6.37 -14.82 -5.08
C ASP A 484 -4.85 -14.89 -5.01
N ALA A 485 -4.41 -15.86 -4.21
CA ALA A 485 -3.02 -16.22 -3.99
C ALA A 485 -2.12 -15.04 -3.61
N ARG A 486 -2.69 -14.00 -2.98
CA ARG A 486 -1.96 -12.85 -2.46
C ARG A 486 -1.12 -13.27 -1.25
N TYR A 487 0.14 -12.82 -1.25
CA TYR A 487 1.02 -12.91 -0.11
C TYR A 487 0.94 -11.62 0.69
N LEU A 488 0.72 -11.73 2.00
CA LEU A 488 0.76 -10.62 2.94
C LEU A 488 1.96 -10.82 3.88
N SER A 489 2.93 -9.90 3.80
CA SER A 489 4.06 -9.90 4.74
C SER A 489 3.70 -9.23 6.05
N ILE A 490 4.43 -9.52 7.13
CA ILE A 490 4.25 -8.79 8.39
C ILE A 490 4.57 -7.30 8.26
N CYS A 491 5.61 -6.93 7.50
CA CYS A 491 5.93 -5.53 7.25
C CYS A 491 4.77 -4.81 6.54
N GLU A 492 4.14 -5.45 5.55
CA GLU A 492 2.94 -4.92 4.90
C GLU A 492 1.79 -4.82 5.91
N ALA A 493 1.47 -5.88 6.64
CA ALA A 493 0.40 -5.88 7.64
C ALA A 493 0.54 -4.73 8.64
N ILE A 494 1.73 -4.56 9.24
CA ILE A 494 2.03 -3.48 10.19
C ILE A 494 1.96 -2.10 9.54
N TRP A 495 2.54 -1.93 8.34
CA TRP A 495 2.46 -0.67 7.60
C TRP A 495 1.02 -0.22 7.40
N ARG A 496 0.15 -1.18 7.09
CA ARG A 496 -1.26 -0.96 6.85
C ARG A 496 -2.06 -0.79 8.14
N ILE A 497 -1.67 -1.45 9.23
CA ILE A 497 -2.22 -1.23 10.58
C ILE A 497 -1.94 0.21 11.04
N PHE A 498 -0.77 0.76 10.75
CA PHE A 498 -0.43 2.15 11.08
C PHE A 498 -0.98 3.18 10.10
N GLU A 499 -1.69 2.76 9.04
CA GLU A 499 -2.18 3.65 7.97
C GLU A 499 -1.08 4.50 7.34
N PHE A 500 0.13 3.96 7.26
CA PHE A 500 1.19 4.61 6.51
C PHE A 500 0.89 4.55 5.01
N ASP A 501 1.12 5.66 4.32
CA ASP A 501 0.92 5.73 2.88
C ASP A 501 1.93 4.84 2.16
N ILE A 502 1.45 4.08 1.18
CA ILE A 502 2.31 3.23 0.34
C ILE A 502 2.71 3.93 -0.97
N HIS A 503 2.12 5.08 -1.28
CA HIS A 503 2.46 5.92 -2.43
C HIS A 503 2.52 7.38 -2.00
N PHE A 504 3.50 8.08 -2.53
CA PHE A 504 3.67 9.51 -2.35
C PHE A 504 3.92 10.16 -3.70
N ARG A 505 3.46 11.40 -3.85
CA ARG A 505 3.76 12.21 -5.03
C ARG A 505 3.78 13.69 -4.67
N ILE A 506 4.66 14.41 -5.34
CA ILE A 506 4.64 15.85 -5.47
C ILE A 506 4.91 16.21 -6.94
N PRO A 507 4.23 17.21 -7.52
CA PRO A 507 3.11 17.95 -6.91
C PRO A 507 1.86 17.06 -6.71
N ALA A 508 0.88 17.59 -5.97
CA ALA A 508 -0.42 16.93 -5.86
C ALA A 508 -1.09 16.86 -7.24
N VAL A 509 -1.77 15.74 -7.52
CA VAL A 509 -2.50 15.52 -8.76
C VAL A 509 -3.96 15.33 -8.42
N GLU A 510 -4.80 16.18 -9.01
CA GLU A 510 -6.26 16.08 -9.01
C GLU A 510 -6.74 15.58 -10.37
N ARG A 511 -7.64 14.59 -10.38
CA ARG A 511 -8.02 13.89 -11.62
C ARG A 511 -9.37 14.38 -12.13
N LEU A 512 -9.37 15.25 -13.13
CA LEU A 512 -10.58 15.53 -13.90
C LEU A 512 -10.75 14.47 -14.98
N VAL A 513 -11.70 13.55 -14.79
CA VAL A 513 -11.93 12.43 -15.72
C VAL A 513 -12.41 12.97 -17.06
N VAL A 514 -11.57 12.88 -18.08
CA VAL A 514 -11.95 13.17 -19.47
C VAL A 514 -12.78 12.01 -20.00
N HIS A 515 -13.93 12.34 -20.57
CA HIS A 515 -14.82 11.40 -21.22
C HIS A 515 -15.38 12.04 -22.49
N LEU A 516 -15.71 11.21 -23.47
CA LEU A 516 -16.51 11.64 -24.62
C LEU A 516 -17.92 12.06 -24.15
N PRO A 517 -18.69 12.79 -24.98
CA PRO A 517 -20.11 13.02 -24.71
C PRO A 517 -20.82 11.71 -24.35
N ASN A 518 -21.61 11.72 -23.28
CA ASN A 518 -22.32 10.56 -22.73
C ASN A 518 -21.44 9.38 -22.26
N ASN A 519 -20.13 9.55 -22.15
CA ASN A 519 -19.25 8.53 -21.55
C ASN A 519 -18.83 8.87 -20.11
N ASN A 520 -19.49 9.85 -19.48
CA ASN A 520 -19.39 10.05 -18.05
C ASN A 520 -20.00 8.87 -17.30
N TYR A 521 -19.36 8.50 -16.19
CA TYR A 521 -19.88 7.48 -15.29
C TYR A 521 -20.95 8.05 -14.38
N VAL A 522 -22.07 7.36 -14.29
CA VAL A 522 -23.15 7.70 -13.37
C VAL A 522 -23.25 6.59 -12.34
N ARG A 523 -23.16 6.98 -11.07
CA ARG A 523 -23.44 6.11 -9.94
C ARG A 523 -24.95 6.01 -9.76
N TYR A 524 -25.47 4.81 -9.53
CA TYR A 524 -26.90 4.62 -9.38
C TYR A 524 -27.26 3.64 -8.28
N GLU A 525 -28.44 3.85 -7.70
CA GLU A 525 -29.01 2.97 -6.69
C GLU A 525 -29.77 1.79 -7.32
N PRO A 526 -29.86 0.64 -6.63
CA PRO A 526 -30.70 -0.47 -7.07
C PRO A 526 -32.18 -0.07 -7.19
N GLY A 527 -32.87 -0.65 -8.18
CA GLY A 527 -34.32 -0.47 -8.35
C GLY A 527 -34.74 0.80 -9.09
N ILE A 528 -33.81 1.67 -9.49
CA ILE A 528 -34.13 2.78 -10.38
C ILE A 528 -34.33 2.30 -11.83
N THR A 529 -35.18 3.00 -12.58
CA THR A 529 -35.34 2.72 -14.01
C THR A 529 -34.21 3.37 -14.79
N LEU A 530 -33.72 2.70 -15.85
CA LEU A 530 -32.66 3.26 -16.70
C LEU A 530 -33.05 4.62 -17.30
N ALA A 531 -34.33 4.84 -17.60
CA ALA A 531 -34.85 6.13 -18.09
C ALA A 531 -34.70 7.25 -17.04
N SER A 532 -35.08 7.01 -15.78
CA SER A 532 -34.91 7.99 -14.70
C SER A 532 -33.44 8.34 -14.43
N LEU A 533 -32.54 7.36 -14.64
CA LEU A 533 -31.10 7.56 -14.47
C LEU A 533 -30.55 8.54 -15.52
N LEU A 534 -30.95 8.41 -16.78
CA LEU A 534 -30.56 9.33 -17.86
C LEU A 534 -31.03 10.77 -17.63
N GLU A 535 -32.18 10.94 -16.97
CA GLU A 535 -32.73 12.27 -16.67
C GLU A 535 -32.10 12.93 -15.44
N SER A 536 -31.32 12.19 -14.65
CA SER A 536 -30.73 12.66 -13.40
C SER A 536 -29.66 13.75 -13.61
N PRO A 537 -29.46 14.66 -12.64
CA PRO A 537 -28.34 15.62 -12.68
C PRO A 537 -26.98 14.92 -12.82
N ALA A 538 -26.79 13.77 -12.18
CA ALA A 538 -25.56 12.99 -12.23
C ALA A 538 -25.23 12.44 -13.63
N ALA A 539 -26.24 12.25 -14.49
CA ALA A 539 -26.04 11.90 -15.90
C ALA A 539 -25.70 13.12 -16.77
N LYS A 540 -26.15 14.31 -16.37
CA LYS A 540 -26.03 15.56 -17.12
C LYS A 540 -24.75 16.34 -16.82
N SER A 541 -24.11 16.09 -15.68
CA SER A 541 -22.87 16.76 -15.30
C SER A 541 -21.82 15.79 -14.78
N SER A 542 -20.56 16.17 -14.95
CA SER A 542 -19.41 15.52 -14.34
C SER A 542 -18.56 16.57 -13.65
N MET A 543 -17.63 16.12 -12.79
CA MET A 543 -16.68 17.04 -12.15
C MET A 543 -15.91 17.88 -13.19
N LEU A 544 -15.61 17.31 -14.36
CA LEU A 544 -14.94 18.04 -15.44
C LEU A 544 -15.85 19.11 -16.06
N THR A 545 -17.10 18.80 -16.36
CA THR A 545 -18.02 19.78 -16.97
C THR A 545 -18.39 20.88 -15.99
N GLU A 546 -18.61 20.55 -14.71
CA GLU A 546 -18.87 21.55 -13.67
C GLU A 546 -17.65 22.42 -13.40
N TRP A 547 -16.44 21.85 -13.48
CA TRP A 547 -15.22 22.63 -13.44
C TRP A 547 -15.19 23.64 -14.58
N PHE A 548 -15.48 23.25 -15.83
CA PHE A 548 -15.55 24.20 -16.95
C PHE A 548 -16.65 25.26 -16.73
N ASN A 549 -17.86 24.86 -16.32
CA ASN A 549 -18.96 25.78 -16.04
C ASN A 549 -18.59 26.81 -14.96
N THR A 550 -17.94 26.36 -13.89
CA THR A 550 -17.45 27.23 -12.81
C THR A 550 -16.41 28.22 -13.31
N ASN A 551 -15.50 27.78 -14.20
CA ASN A 551 -14.48 28.67 -14.80
C ASN A 551 -15.04 29.60 -15.88
N MET A 552 -16.28 29.39 -16.39
CA MET A 552 -16.93 30.34 -17.30
C MET A 552 -17.59 31.52 -16.56
N ALA A 553 -17.82 31.42 -15.25
CA ALA A 553 -18.51 32.43 -14.45
C ALA A 553 -17.60 33.56 -13.92
N GLU A 554 -16.58 33.97 -14.68
CA GLU A 554 -15.59 34.96 -14.22
C GLU A 554 -16.19 36.37 -14.01
N VAL A 555 -15.93 36.94 -12.82
CA VAL A 555 -15.89 38.38 -12.57
C VAL A 555 -14.45 38.86 -12.83
N LEU A 556 -14.26 39.66 -13.87
CA LEU A 556 -13.00 40.35 -14.15
C LEU A 556 -12.79 41.50 -13.14
N ILE A 557 -11.78 41.40 -12.28
CA ILE A 557 -11.30 42.55 -11.50
C ILE A 557 -10.43 43.41 -12.44
N GLY A 558 -10.96 44.56 -12.87
CA GLY A 558 -10.32 45.42 -13.88
C GLY A 558 -8.99 46.07 -13.47
N SER A 559 -8.68 46.13 -12.17
CA SER A 559 -7.36 46.56 -11.66
C SER A 559 -7.16 46.23 -10.19
N LEU A 560 -5.99 45.69 -9.81
CA LEU A 560 -5.49 45.66 -8.44
C LEU A 560 -4.43 46.76 -8.28
N MET A 561 -4.63 47.73 -7.39
CA MET A 561 -3.62 48.74 -7.07
C MET A 561 -2.75 48.25 -5.92
N ILE A 562 -1.52 47.81 -6.21
CA ILE A 562 -0.51 47.50 -5.20
C ILE A 562 0.27 48.78 -4.88
N GLY A 563 0.37 49.14 -3.59
CA GLY A 563 1.20 50.26 -3.15
C GLY A 563 2.68 50.02 -3.45
N ASN A 564 3.31 50.98 -4.15
CA ASN A 564 4.74 51.15 -4.44
C ASN A 564 5.64 49.90 -4.40
N CYS A 565 5.46 48.98 -5.34
CA CYS A 565 6.53 48.20 -5.95
C CYS A 565 6.13 47.88 -7.39
N SER A 566 6.98 48.25 -8.35
CA SER A 566 6.80 48.06 -9.78
C SER A 566 6.96 46.59 -10.13
N ASP A 567 5.85 45.91 -10.42
CA ASP A 567 5.68 44.86 -11.44
C ASP A 567 4.18 44.50 -11.52
N ARG A 568 3.65 44.25 -12.73
CA ARG A 568 2.21 43.94 -12.93
C ARG A 568 1.96 42.46 -12.63
N LEU A 569 1.44 42.15 -11.44
CA LEU A 569 0.97 40.80 -11.11
C LEU A 569 -0.43 40.54 -11.67
N CYS A 570 -0.59 39.49 -12.49
CA CYS A 570 -1.89 38.91 -12.81
C CYS A 570 -2.26 37.89 -11.73
N VAL A 571 -3.35 38.13 -11.01
CA VAL A 571 -3.89 37.23 -10.00
C VAL A 571 -5.34 36.87 -10.33
N ARG A 572 -5.68 35.59 -10.22
CA ARG A 572 -7.06 35.08 -10.32
C ARG A 572 -7.61 34.87 -8.93
N VAL A 573 -8.81 35.38 -8.66
CA VAL A 573 -9.55 35.02 -7.45
C VAL A 573 -10.14 33.63 -7.65
N SER A 574 -9.64 32.66 -6.90
CA SER A 574 -10.07 31.27 -6.99
C SER A 574 -11.35 30.99 -6.20
N ARG A 575 -11.57 31.71 -5.09
CA ARG A 575 -12.76 31.65 -4.24
C ARG A 575 -13.00 33.00 -3.58
N MET A 576 -14.26 33.41 -3.48
CA MET A 576 -14.71 34.49 -2.60
C MET A 576 -15.72 33.94 -1.61
N TRP A 577 -15.66 34.40 -0.37
CA TRP A 577 -16.74 34.22 0.58
C TRP A 577 -16.92 35.48 1.42
N GLU A 578 -18.18 35.73 1.76
CA GLU A 578 -18.56 36.79 2.69
C GLU A 578 -18.51 36.22 4.10
N PHE A 579 -17.70 36.82 4.95
CA PHE A 579 -17.70 36.56 6.37
C PHE A 579 -18.39 37.72 7.07
N TYR A 580 -19.45 37.42 7.81
CA TYR A 580 -20.11 38.36 8.70
C TYR A 580 -19.50 38.22 10.09
N ASP A 581 -18.75 39.23 10.54
CA ASP A 581 -18.29 39.30 11.92
C ASP A 581 -19.47 39.76 12.80
N PRO A 582 -19.96 38.95 13.74
CA PRO A 582 -21.08 39.36 14.60
C PRO A 582 -20.74 40.53 15.55
N GLN A 583 -19.46 40.90 15.70
CA GLN A 583 -19.00 41.96 16.61
C GLN A 583 -18.61 43.27 15.89
N ASP A 584 -18.51 43.26 14.56
CA ASP A 584 -18.16 44.40 13.73
C ASP A 584 -19.10 44.38 12.52
N GLU A 585 -20.00 45.37 12.39
CA GLU A 585 -21.03 45.43 11.31
C GLU A 585 -20.46 45.55 9.88
N SER A 586 -19.16 45.36 9.70
CA SER A 586 -18.49 45.32 8.41
C SER A 586 -18.52 43.90 7.79
N ASN A 587 -19.06 43.81 6.58
CA ASN A 587 -18.94 42.61 5.74
C ASN A 587 -17.51 42.50 5.22
N LEU A 588 -16.77 41.50 5.70
CA LEU A 588 -15.43 41.21 5.21
C LEU A 588 -15.50 40.20 4.06
N LEU A 589 -15.13 40.64 2.86
CA LEU A 589 -14.95 39.78 1.69
C LEU A 589 -13.54 39.19 1.73
N HIS A 590 -13.44 37.87 1.91
CA HIS A 590 -12.17 37.16 1.81
C HIS A 590 -12.04 36.52 0.42
N ALA A 591 -10.86 36.63 -0.18
CA ALA A 591 -10.58 36.13 -1.53
C ALA A 591 -9.29 35.31 -1.56
N ASP A 592 -9.37 34.04 -1.94
CA ASP A 592 -8.20 33.21 -2.21
C ASP A 592 -7.65 33.57 -3.60
N MET A 593 -6.43 34.09 -3.69
CA MET A 593 -5.82 34.49 -4.97
C MET A 593 -4.78 33.47 -5.47
N VAL A 594 -4.77 33.21 -6.77
CA VAL A 594 -3.79 32.37 -7.47
C VAL A 594 -3.03 33.26 -8.46
N LEU A 595 -1.69 33.25 -8.36
CA LEU A 595 -0.83 33.94 -9.34
C LEU A 595 -0.94 33.26 -10.71
N ILE A 596 -1.14 34.06 -11.76
CA ILE A 596 -1.05 33.62 -13.15
C ILE A 596 0.24 34.18 -13.73
N ASP A 597 1.12 33.30 -14.21
CA ASP A 597 2.41 33.65 -14.83
C ASP A 597 2.22 34.48 -16.13
N GLU A 598 3.21 35.32 -16.47
CA GLU A 598 3.10 36.38 -17.50
C GLU A 598 2.84 35.88 -18.94
N GLU A 599 3.06 34.59 -19.24
CA GLU A 599 3.02 34.06 -20.62
C GLU A 599 1.63 33.63 -21.15
N VAL A 600 0.54 33.71 -20.38
CA VAL A 600 -0.78 33.21 -20.84
C VAL A 600 -1.49 34.16 -21.83
N ARG A 601 -0.94 35.36 -22.10
CA ARG A 601 -1.60 36.35 -23.00
C ARG A 601 -1.75 35.94 -24.47
N ASN A 602 -1.05 34.91 -24.94
CA ASN A 602 -1.07 34.54 -26.37
C ASN A 602 -1.89 33.28 -26.73
N LEU A 603 -2.56 32.63 -25.78
CA LEU A 603 -3.29 31.37 -26.04
C LEU A 603 -4.83 31.49 -26.01
N LEU A 604 -5.39 32.66 -25.68
CA LEU A 604 -6.84 32.83 -25.52
C LEU A 604 -7.59 33.33 -26.77
N THR A 605 -6.94 33.47 -27.94
CA THR A 605 -7.61 33.97 -29.15
C THR A 605 -7.91 32.93 -30.24
N THR A 606 -7.67 31.64 -30.04
CA THR A 606 -8.04 30.61 -31.05
C THR A 606 -8.45 29.27 -30.42
N TRP A 607 -9.69 29.22 -29.91
CA TRP A 607 -10.46 27.97 -29.83
C TRP A 607 -11.82 28.23 -30.45
N THR A 608 -11.87 28.23 -31.78
CA THR A 608 -13.11 28.07 -32.54
C THR A 608 -13.31 26.58 -32.77
N LEU A 609 -14.48 26.08 -32.38
CA LEU A 609 -14.98 24.71 -32.55
C LEU A 609 -14.50 24.03 -33.85
N ILE A 610 -13.82 22.89 -33.70
CA ILE A 610 -13.97 21.69 -34.55
C ILE A 610 -14.02 20.48 -33.61
#